data_AF-A0A496B028-F1
#
_entry.id   AF-A0A496B028-F1
#
_cell.length_a   1.000
_cell.length_b   1.000
_cell.length_c   1.000
_cell.angle_alpha   90.00
_cell.angle_beta   90.00
_cell.angle_gamma   90.00
#
_symmetry.space_group_name_H-M   'P 1'
#
loop_
_entity.id
_entity.type
_entity.pdbx_description
1 polymer ?
#
loop_
_entity_poly.entity_id
_entity_poly.type
_entity_poly.pdbx_seq_one_letter_code
_entity_poly.pdbx_strand_id
1 'polypeptide(L)'
;MLKFQIALILILFACVTFISCERVANILEPTAHVGDGMTSEDTMDVMVDPAMAEALATYKSWRYGQPLPTPPATFTEPKDSGSAHGLGGRTVYINATDHRFYFTVLNLIDAGAPVVFPSGHTLVKEIMDDTNTFVWRVAIMRKTDDPMYADHNGWMYVQYQRDSETDEFVAAAGDGTERGSMGCHGCHAKAKYDSVFVTELLLELGRARLRGEQVPPTQTTETEPTPEEDADDATDGEASNAEAMPEN
;
A
#
# COMPACT_ATOMS: atom_id res chain seq x y z
N MET A 1 42.95 -16.88 13.76
CA MET A 1 41.87 -17.00 12.75
C MET A 1 40.62 -17.68 13.31
N LEU A 2 40.73 -18.86 13.96
CA LEU A 2 39.57 -19.60 14.49
C LEU A 2 38.63 -18.79 15.41
N LYS A 3 39.17 -17.94 16.29
CA LYS A 3 38.38 -17.09 17.21
C LYS A 3 37.50 -16.06 16.48
N PHE A 4 37.95 -15.54 15.34
CA PHE A 4 37.17 -14.58 14.53
C PHE A 4 36.06 -15.27 13.73
N GLN A 5 36.30 -16.49 13.25
CA GLN A 5 35.29 -17.28 12.56
C GLN A 5 34.13 -17.67 13.48
N ILE A 6 34.42 -18.03 14.73
CA ILE A 6 33.39 -18.35 15.74
C ILE A 6 32.52 -17.13 16.05
N ALA A 7 33.12 -15.94 16.22
CA ALA A 7 32.37 -14.71 16.48
C ALA A 7 31.44 -14.34 15.32
N LEU A 8 31.89 -14.51 14.08
CA LEU A 8 31.11 -14.17 12.89
C LEU A 8 29.93 -15.14 12.67
N ILE A 9 30.12 -16.42 12.98
CA ILE A 9 29.03 -17.42 12.95
C ILE A 9 27.96 -17.09 14.00
N LEU A 10 28.36 -16.67 15.21
CA LEU A 10 27.40 -16.30 16.26
C LEU A 10 26.59 -15.05 15.92
N ILE A 11 27.22 -14.05 15.28
CA ILE A 11 26.52 -12.85 14.80
C ILE A 11 25.53 -13.22 13.68
N LEU A 12 25.94 -14.06 12.72
CA LEU A 12 25.05 -14.54 11.66
C LEU A 12 23.86 -15.33 12.22
N PHE A 13 24.07 -16.20 13.21
CA PHE A 13 22.98 -16.93 13.85
C PHE A 13 22.00 -15.98 14.56
N ALA A 14 22.51 -14.98 15.28
CA ALA A 14 21.68 -13.96 15.90
C ALA A 14 20.85 -13.18 14.86
N CYS A 15 21.46 -12.75 13.75
CA CYS A 15 20.77 -12.06 12.66
C CYS A 15 19.67 -12.93 12.01
N VAL A 16 19.93 -14.21 11.75
CA VAL A 16 18.94 -15.13 11.15
C VAL A 16 17.77 -15.38 12.10
N THR A 17 18.03 -15.55 13.41
CA THR A 17 16.95 -15.73 14.39
C THR A 17 16.09 -14.48 14.56
N PHE A 18 16.68 -13.28 14.47
CA PHE A 18 15.92 -12.02 14.56
C PHE A 18 15.02 -11.80 13.33
N ILE A 19 15.54 -12.07 12.11
CA ILE A 19 14.76 -11.97 10.87
C ILE A 19 13.66 -13.04 10.81
N SER A 20 13.91 -14.23 11.38
CA SER A 20 12.92 -15.30 11.42
C SER A 20 11.77 -15.02 12.40
N CYS A 21 12.02 -14.32 13.52
CA CYS A 21 10.95 -13.92 14.45
C CYS A 21 10.00 -12.88 13.84
N GLU A 22 10.50 -11.93 13.04
CA GLU A 22 9.63 -10.97 12.35
C GLU A 22 8.80 -11.61 11.22
N ARG A 23 9.32 -12.64 10.54
CA ARG A 23 8.52 -13.39 9.55
C ARG A 23 7.50 -14.33 10.19
N VAL A 24 7.83 -14.96 11.31
CA VAL A 24 6.91 -15.89 12.00
C VAL A 24 5.75 -15.13 12.67
N ALA A 25 5.96 -13.90 13.14
CA ALA A 25 4.86 -13.04 13.60
C ALA A 25 3.86 -12.69 12.48
N ASN A 26 4.31 -12.66 11.21
CA ASN A 26 3.45 -12.42 10.05
C ASN A 26 2.85 -13.72 9.46
N ILE A 27 3.29 -14.90 9.91
CA ILE A 27 2.84 -16.21 9.38
C ILE A 27 1.94 -16.95 10.39
N LEU A 28 2.03 -16.64 11.69
CA LEU A 28 1.24 -17.27 12.75
C LEU A 28 0.02 -16.47 13.21
N GLU A 29 -0.31 -15.36 12.55
CA GLU A 29 -1.72 -14.94 12.49
C GLU A 29 -2.33 -15.57 11.24
N PRO A 30 -3.10 -16.68 11.37
CA PRO A 30 -4.05 -16.98 10.33
C PRO A 30 -4.95 -15.76 10.25
N THR A 31 -4.94 -15.07 9.11
CA THR A 31 -6.10 -14.30 8.68
C THR A 31 -7.22 -15.31 8.53
N ALA A 32 -7.88 -15.63 9.66
CA ALA A 32 -9.21 -16.17 9.62
C ALA A 32 -9.97 -15.24 8.67
N HIS A 33 -10.60 -15.84 7.65
CA HIS A 33 -11.72 -15.20 7.00
C HIS A 33 -12.60 -14.65 8.12
N VAL A 34 -12.60 -13.33 8.31
CA VAL A 34 -13.60 -12.65 9.12
C VAL A 34 -14.85 -12.56 8.24
N GLY A 35 -15.39 -13.73 7.93
CA GLY A 35 -16.77 -13.94 7.58
C GLY A 35 -17.40 -14.65 8.78
N ASP A 36 -18.51 -14.10 9.24
CA ASP A 36 -19.39 -14.57 10.31
C ASP A 36 -18.94 -14.36 11.77
N GLY A 37 -19.67 -13.46 12.44
CA GLY A 37 -20.05 -13.73 13.84
C GLY A 37 -19.91 -12.60 14.84
N MET A 38 -20.13 -11.33 14.48
CA MET A 38 -20.61 -10.36 15.48
C MET A 38 -21.88 -9.69 15.00
N THR A 39 -22.94 -10.01 15.72
CA THR A 39 -24.27 -9.44 15.63
C THR A 39 -24.22 -7.92 15.74
N SER A 40 -24.92 -7.31 14.80
CA SER A 40 -25.08 -5.90 14.45
C SER A 40 -25.76 -5.00 15.49
N GLU A 41 -25.37 -5.02 16.77
CA GLU A 41 -26.06 -4.20 17.79
C GLU A 41 -25.19 -3.17 18.53
N ASP A 42 -23.87 -3.16 18.36
CA ASP A 42 -22.98 -2.10 18.86
C ASP A 42 -22.22 -1.43 17.70
N THR A 43 -22.93 -1.10 16.61
CA THR A 43 -22.45 -0.06 15.69
C THR A 43 -22.58 1.27 16.43
N MET A 44 -21.66 1.54 17.36
CA MET A 44 -21.41 2.91 17.81
C MET A 44 -21.27 3.72 16.53
N ASP A 45 -22.16 4.70 16.35
CA ASP A 45 -22.21 5.57 15.19
C ASP A 45 -20.81 6.14 15.01
N VAL A 46 -20.05 5.55 14.09
CA VAL A 46 -18.67 5.93 13.84
C VAL A 46 -18.80 7.31 13.22
N MET A 47 -18.66 8.34 14.04
CA MET A 47 -18.69 9.72 13.59
C MET A 47 -17.43 9.96 12.76
N VAL A 48 -17.50 9.57 11.49
CA VAL A 48 -16.49 9.89 10.51
C VAL A 48 -16.54 11.39 10.28
N ASP A 49 -15.38 12.04 10.35
CA ASP A 49 -15.25 13.44 10.02
C ASP A 49 -15.90 13.72 8.65
N PRO A 50 -16.84 14.69 8.55
CA PRO A 50 -17.54 14.98 7.30
C PRO A 50 -16.61 15.24 6.10
N ALA A 51 -15.40 15.78 6.34
CA ALA A 51 -14.42 16.01 5.29
C ALA A 51 -13.81 14.71 4.73
N MET A 52 -13.76 13.64 5.53
CA MET A 52 -13.35 12.30 5.04
C MET A 52 -14.42 11.69 4.15
N ALA A 53 -15.70 11.82 4.53
CA ALA A 53 -16.83 11.39 3.70
C ALA A 53 -16.91 12.19 2.39
N GLU A 54 -16.69 13.51 2.45
CA GLU A 54 -16.59 14.35 1.26
C GLU A 54 -15.40 13.95 0.37
N ALA A 55 -14.26 13.62 0.96
CA ALA A 55 -13.11 13.13 0.20
C ALA A 55 -13.45 11.84 -0.54
N LEU A 56 -14.12 10.87 0.10
CA LEU A 56 -14.59 9.64 -0.55
C LEU A 56 -15.54 9.92 -1.73
N ALA A 57 -16.42 10.91 -1.60
CA ALA A 57 -17.37 11.27 -2.67
C ALA A 57 -16.70 12.00 -3.84
N THR A 58 -15.62 12.75 -3.60
CA THR A 58 -15.09 13.72 -4.59
C THR A 58 -13.72 13.38 -5.15
N TYR A 59 -12.97 12.44 -4.57
CA TYR A 59 -11.56 12.25 -4.93
C TYR A 59 -11.29 11.92 -6.41
N LYS A 60 -12.22 11.23 -7.08
CA LYS A 60 -12.10 10.95 -8.52
C LYS A 60 -12.15 12.22 -9.37
N SER A 61 -12.85 13.25 -8.90
CA SER A 61 -12.89 14.57 -9.56
C SER A 61 -11.62 15.40 -9.34
N TRP A 62 -10.83 15.06 -8.31
CA TRP A 62 -9.51 15.66 -8.13
C TRP A 62 -8.58 15.34 -9.30
N ARG A 63 -8.93 14.39 -10.19
CA ARG A 63 -8.22 14.16 -11.46
C ARG A 63 -8.43 15.27 -12.51
N TYR A 64 -9.41 16.17 -12.39
CA TYR A 64 -9.88 17.00 -13.53
C TYR A 64 -10.29 18.46 -13.25
N GLY A 65 -10.27 18.96 -12.01
CA GLY A 65 -11.02 20.17 -11.65
C GLY A 65 -10.29 21.53 -11.53
N GLN A 66 -8.96 21.59 -11.57
CA GLN A 66 -8.17 22.82 -11.44
C GLN A 66 -6.98 22.75 -12.40
N PRO A 67 -6.22 23.83 -12.68
CA PRO A 67 -5.30 23.81 -13.81
C PRO A 67 -4.35 22.62 -13.84
N LEU A 68 -3.95 22.03 -12.71
CA LEU A 68 -3.00 20.91 -12.74
C LEU A 68 -3.20 19.91 -11.57
N PRO A 69 -4.21 19.03 -11.61
CA PRO A 69 -4.23 17.87 -10.72
C PRO A 69 -3.10 16.90 -11.07
N THR A 70 -2.38 16.43 -10.06
CA THR A 70 -1.40 15.35 -10.23
C THR A 70 -2.14 14.10 -10.71
N PRO A 71 -1.75 13.49 -11.84
CA PRO A 71 -2.34 12.22 -12.24
C PRO A 71 -2.11 11.22 -11.11
N PRO A 72 -3.08 10.37 -10.81
CA PRO A 72 -2.92 9.45 -9.71
C PRO A 72 -1.85 8.41 -10.04
N ALA A 73 -1.11 8.00 -9.03
CA ALA A 73 -0.07 6.99 -9.16
C ALA A 73 -0.69 5.60 -9.07
N THR A 74 -0.54 4.79 -10.12
CA THR A 74 -1.00 3.40 -10.13
C THR A 74 0.17 2.44 -9.90
N PHE A 75 -0.03 1.53 -8.96
CA PHE A 75 0.92 0.51 -8.54
C PHE A 75 0.30 -0.86 -8.80
N THR A 76 0.94 -1.67 -9.65
CA THR A 76 0.52 -3.05 -9.92
C THR A 76 0.96 -4.01 -8.82
N GLU A 77 2.11 -3.75 -8.19
CA GLU A 77 2.66 -4.56 -7.10
C GLU A 77 2.35 -3.97 -5.71
N PRO A 78 1.77 -4.75 -4.77
CA PRO A 78 1.41 -4.27 -3.43
C PRO A 78 2.55 -3.69 -2.62
N LYS A 79 3.75 -4.27 -2.77
CA LYS A 79 4.97 -3.84 -2.05
C LYS A 79 5.34 -2.39 -2.36
N ASP A 80 5.06 -1.91 -3.58
CA ASP A 80 5.50 -0.60 -4.05
C ASP A 80 4.62 0.55 -3.51
N SER A 81 3.52 0.21 -2.83
CA SER A 81 2.69 1.18 -2.12
C SER A 81 2.25 0.69 -0.73
N GLY A 82 2.93 -0.33 -0.17
CA GLY A 82 2.69 -0.90 1.16
C GLY A 82 1.65 -2.02 1.21
N SER A 83 2.06 -3.27 1.43
CA SER A 83 1.22 -4.48 1.37
C SER A 83 0.11 -4.59 2.43
N ALA A 84 0.11 -3.71 3.45
CA ALA A 84 -0.79 -3.76 4.60
C ALA A 84 -2.30 -3.67 4.26
N HIS A 85 -2.67 -3.28 3.03
CA HIS A 85 -4.07 -3.09 2.63
C HIS A 85 -4.62 -4.19 1.70
N GLY A 86 -3.85 -5.24 1.42
CA GLY A 86 -4.24 -6.35 0.52
C GLY A 86 -3.34 -6.48 -0.71
N LEU A 87 -3.63 -7.49 -1.54
CA LEU A 87 -2.83 -7.89 -2.69
C LEU A 87 -3.23 -7.25 -4.03
N GLY A 88 -4.39 -6.59 -4.09
CA GLY A 88 -4.81 -5.90 -5.31
C GLY A 88 -3.94 -4.68 -5.64
N GLY A 89 -3.96 -4.29 -6.90
CA GLY A 89 -3.35 -3.08 -7.43
C GLY A 89 -3.92 -1.83 -6.76
N ARG A 90 -3.17 -0.74 -6.78
CA ARG A 90 -3.54 0.48 -6.06
C ARG A 90 -3.44 1.72 -6.91
N THR A 91 -4.29 2.68 -6.60
CA THR A 91 -4.24 4.02 -7.20
C THR A 91 -4.27 5.07 -6.11
N VAL A 92 -3.25 5.92 -6.05
CA VAL A 92 -3.11 6.99 -5.04
C VAL A 92 -3.43 8.35 -5.64
N TYR A 93 -4.29 9.07 -4.94
CA TYR A 93 -4.77 10.41 -5.23
C TYR A 93 -4.35 11.34 -4.10
N ILE A 94 -4.03 12.58 -4.44
CA ILE A 94 -3.74 13.60 -3.43
C ILE A 94 -4.55 14.84 -3.78
N ASN A 95 -5.38 15.27 -2.83
CA ASN A 95 -5.94 16.60 -2.85
C ASN A 95 -4.85 17.56 -2.38
N ALA A 96 -4.31 18.31 -3.32
CA ALA A 96 -3.51 19.46 -3.02
C ALA A 96 -4.45 20.67 -2.98
N THR A 97 -4.90 21.06 -1.79
CA THR A 97 -5.59 22.36 -1.59
C THR A 97 -4.70 23.51 -2.08
N ASP A 98 -3.38 23.32 -2.06
CA ASP A 98 -2.40 24.11 -2.81
C ASP A 98 -1.65 23.20 -3.80
N HIS A 99 -1.94 23.29 -5.09
CA HIS A 99 -1.21 22.59 -6.15
C HIS A 99 0.31 22.83 -6.13
N ARG A 100 0.77 23.93 -5.51
CA ARG A 100 2.20 24.20 -5.32
C ARG A 100 2.82 23.36 -4.22
N PHE A 101 2.03 22.77 -3.35
CA PHE A 101 2.53 21.94 -2.27
C PHE A 101 3.30 20.72 -2.81
N TYR A 102 2.84 20.10 -3.89
CA TYR A 102 3.63 19.06 -4.57
C TYR A 102 5.01 19.57 -4.97
N PHE A 103 5.10 20.76 -5.55
CA PHE A 103 6.38 21.37 -5.92
C PHE A 103 7.24 21.65 -4.69
N THR A 104 6.63 22.14 -3.60
CA THR A 104 7.32 22.35 -2.33
C THR A 104 7.86 21.04 -1.77
N VAL A 105 7.08 19.95 -1.77
CA VAL A 105 7.53 18.63 -1.32
C VAL A 105 8.70 18.13 -2.16
N LEU A 106 8.59 18.20 -3.50
CA LEU A 106 9.68 17.78 -4.39
C LEU A 106 10.96 18.57 -4.11
N ASN A 107 10.86 19.90 -4.02
CA ASN A 107 12.00 20.77 -3.75
C ASN A 107 12.62 20.50 -2.38
N LEU A 108 11.79 20.28 -1.35
CA LEU A 108 12.27 19.93 -0.01
C LEU A 108 12.96 18.56 -0.03
N ILE A 109 12.42 17.57 -0.73
CA ILE A 109 13.02 16.24 -0.87
C ILE A 109 14.36 16.31 -1.60
N ASP A 110 14.43 17.00 -2.74
CA ASP A 110 15.65 17.18 -3.53
C ASP A 110 16.71 17.97 -2.74
N ALA A 111 16.29 18.90 -1.88
CA ALA A 111 17.17 19.64 -0.97
C ALA A 111 17.58 18.84 0.29
N GLY A 112 17.06 17.62 0.48
CA GLY A 112 17.26 16.83 1.70
C GLY A 112 16.63 17.45 2.96
N ALA A 113 15.71 18.39 2.79
CA ALA A 113 15.02 19.06 3.87
C ALA A 113 13.85 18.21 4.42
N PRO A 114 13.49 18.38 5.70
CA PRO A 114 12.27 17.80 6.24
C PRO A 114 11.04 18.24 5.45
N VAL A 115 10.13 17.31 5.18
CA VAL A 115 8.83 17.57 4.56
C VAL A 115 7.78 17.53 5.65
N VAL A 116 6.91 18.56 5.69
CA VAL A 116 5.72 18.59 6.55
C VAL A 116 4.53 18.99 5.70
N PHE A 117 3.46 18.21 5.77
CA PHE A 117 2.21 18.49 5.07
C PHE A 117 1.39 19.48 5.90
N PRO A 118 0.83 20.55 5.29
CA PRO A 118 -0.02 21.47 6.01
C PRO A 118 -1.43 20.87 6.16
N SER A 119 -2.09 21.29 7.23
CA SER A 119 -3.50 20.99 7.52
C SER A 119 -4.40 21.20 6.29
N GLY A 120 -5.38 20.30 6.14
CA GLY A 120 -6.28 20.22 4.98
C GLY A 120 -5.79 19.31 3.85
N HIS A 121 -4.50 18.92 3.82
CA HIS A 121 -4.03 17.94 2.84
C HIS A 121 -4.73 16.60 3.02
N THR A 122 -5.19 16.02 1.91
CA THR A 122 -5.89 14.73 1.92
C THR A 122 -5.27 13.80 0.89
N LEU A 123 -4.94 12.58 1.29
CA LEU A 123 -4.51 11.51 0.41
C LEU A 123 -5.59 10.44 0.39
N VAL A 124 -5.90 9.93 -0.79
CA VAL A 124 -6.86 8.83 -0.98
C VAL A 124 -6.16 7.73 -1.76
N LYS A 125 -6.32 6.49 -1.33
CA LYS A 125 -5.75 5.31 -1.96
C LYS A 125 -6.86 4.31 -2.25
N GLU A 126 -7.16 4.11 -3.53
CA GLU A 126 -7.95 2.96 -3.99
C GLU A 126 -7.10 1.71 -3.91
N ILE A 127 -7.69 0.63 -3.41
CA ILE A 127 -7.12 -0.72 -3.40
C ILE A 127 -8.11 -1.63 -4.09
N MET A 128 -7.66 -2.25 -5.17
CA MET A 128 -8.43 -3.26 -5.89
C MET A 128 -8.56 -4.54 -5.04
N ASP A 129 -9.53 -5.37 -5.38
CA ASP A 129 -9.55 -6.76 -4.91
C ASP A 129 -8.34 -7.56 -5.45
N ASP A 130 -8.18 -8.78 -4.98
CA ASP A 130 -7.07 -9.66 -5.39
C ASP A 130 -7.11 -10.05 -6.87
N THR A 131 -8.30 -10.07 -7.48
CA THR A 131 -8.47 -10.31 -8.91
C THR A 131 -8.34 -9.05 -9.78
N ASN A 132 -8.15 -7.88 -9.17
CA ASN A 132 -8.08 -6.59 -9.86
C ASN A 132 -9.32 -6.26 -10.72
N THR A 133 -10.50 -6.73 -10.31
CA THR A 133 -11.76 -6.51 -11.03
C THR A 133 -12.53 -5.30 -10.52
N PHE A 134 -12.42 -4.96 -9.23
CA PHE A 134 -13.08 -3.76 -8.69
C PHE A 134 -12.31 -3.15 -7.51
N VAL A 135 -12.59 -1.88 -7.21
CA VAL A 135 -12.05 -1.23 -6.00
C VAL A 135 -12.71 -1.83 -4.78
N TRP A 136 -12.01 -2.67 -4.05
CA TRP A 136 -12.49 -3.32 -2.83
C TRP A 136 -12.45 -2.38 -1.62
N ARG A 137 -11.41 -1.54 -1.54
CA ARG A 137 -11.16 -0.65 -0.39
C ARG A 137 -10.71 0.73 -0.83
N VAL A 138 -11.02 1.73 0.01
CA VAL A 138 -10.51 3.09 -0.11
C VAL A 138 -9.94 3.52 1.24
N ALA A 139 -8.63 3.79 1.29
CA ALA A 139 -7.98 4.35 2.46
C ALA A 139 -7.79 5.86 2.28
N ILE A 140 -8.16 6.65 3.28
CA ILE A 140 -8.08 8.10 3.28
C ILE A 140 -7.24 8.52 4.47
N MET A 141 -6.30 9.45 4.26
CA MET A 141 -5.66 10.16 5.35
C MET A 141 -5.70 11.66 5.12
N ARG A 142 -5.95 12.43 6.18
CA ARG A 142 -6.10 13.88 6.13
C ARG A 142 -5.32 14.56 7.24
N LYS A 143 -4.55 15.57 6.88
CA LYS A 143 -3.84 16.40 7.84
C LYS A 143 -4.80 17.40 8.49
N THR A 144 -4.71 17.56 9.80
CA THR A 144 -5.50 18.49 10.61
C THR A 144 -4.62 19.14 11.68
N ASP A 145 -5.07 20.29 12.19
CA ASP A 145 -4.47 20.98 13.35
C ASP A 145 -5.22 20.68 14.65
N ASP A 146 -6.22 19.79 14.61
CA ASP A 146 -6.96 19.38 15.81
C ASP A 146 -6.01 18.67 16.81
N PRO A 147 -5.89 19.19 18.05
CA PRO A 147 -5.02 18.61 19.07
C PRO A 147 -5.28 17.14 19.37
N MET A 148 -6.49 16.63 19.12
CA MET A 148 -6.83 15.21 19.28
C MET A 148 -5.91 14.29 18.48
N TYR A 149 -5.40 14.74 17.33
CA TYR A 149 -4.54 13.95 16.45
C TYR A 149 -3.06 14.35 16.57
N ALA A 150 -2.67 15.13 17.57
CA ALA A 150 -1.28 15.57 17.74
C ALA A 150 -0.30 14.38 17.83
N ASP A 151 -0.70 13.33 18.53
CA ASP A 151 0.09 12.09 18.66
C ASP A 151 0.17 11.28 17.35
N HIS A 152 -0.64 11.64 16.35
CA HIS A 152 -0.59 11.07 14.99
C HIS A 152 0.12 11.99 13.99
N ASN A 153 0.96 12.91 14.47
CA ASN A 153 1.51 14.02 13.68
C ASN A 153 0.39 14.82 12.98
N GLY A 154 -0.77 14.99 13.60
CA GLY A 154 -1.92 15.68 12.99
C GLY A 154 -2.56 14.93 11.82
N TRP A 155 -2.33 13.63 11.66
CA TRP A 155 -2.98 12.84 10.62
C TRP A 155 -4.19 12.10 11.16
N MET A 156 -5.29 12.25 10.43
CA MET A 156 -6.48 11.43 10.53
C MET A 156 -6.44 10.32 9.48
N TYR A 157 -6.99 9.15 9.77
CA TYR A 157 -7.03 7.95 8.94
C TYR A 157 -8.43 7.35 8.93
N VAL A 158 -8.96 7.00 7.76
CA VAL A 158 -10.19 6.21 7.63
C VAL A 158 -10.02 5.22 6.48
N GLN A 159 -10.47 4.00 6.66
CA GLN A 159 -10.58 2.99 5.62
C GLN A 159 -12.04 2.65 5.40
N TYR A 160 -12.45 2.68 4.15
CA TYR A 160 -13.72 2.18 3.67
C TYR A 160 -13.54 0.87 2.92
N GLN A 161 -14.52 -0.03 3.04
CA GLN A 161 -14.58 -1.30 2.33
C GLN A 161 -15.98 -1.49 1.74
N ARG A 162 -16.07 -2.26 0.67
CA ARG A 162 -17.32 -2.83 0.16
C ARG A 162 -17.07 -4.27 -0.28
N ASP A 163 -18.10 -5.12 -0.33
CA ASP A 163 -17.92 -6.54 -0.61
C ASP A 163 -18.11 -6.90 -2.09
N SER A 164 -18.70 -6.00 -2.88
CA SER A 164 -18.82 -6.13 -4.33
C SER A 164 -18.70 -4.78 -5.07
N GLU A 165 -18.61 -4.82 -6.41
CA GLU A 165 -18.54 -3.61 -7.24
C GLU A 165 -19.77 -2.71 -7.11
N THR A 166 -20.95 -3.28 -6.81
CA THR A 166 -22.22 -2.56 -6.73
C THR A 166 -22.56 -2.09 -5.33
N ASP A 167 -21.86 -2.56 -4.30
CA ASP A 167 -22.13 -2.20 -2.92
C ASP A 167 -21.60 -0.81 -2.58
N GLU A 168 -22.24 -0.19 -1.60
CA GLU A 168 -21.77 1.06 -1.01
C GLU A 168 -20.54 0.82 -0.13
N PHE A 169 -19.67 1.84 -0.07
CA PHE A 169 -18.53 1.83 0.84
C PHE A 169 -18.99 2.07 2.27
N VAL A 170 -18.59 1.19 3.18
CA VAL A 170 -18.79 1.31 4.63
C VAL A 170 -17.46 1.51 5.34
N ALA A 171 -17.45 2.31 6.41
CA ALA A 171 -16.25 2.50 7.21
C ALA A 171 -15.86 1.17 7.90
N ALA A 172 -14.60 0.75 7.73
CA ALA A 172 -14.08 -0.53 8.21
C ALA A 172 -12.98 -0.37 9.27
N ALA A 173 -12.20 0.74 9.21
CA ALA A 173 -11.16 1.05 10.18
C ALA A 173 -10.82 2.56 10.16
N GLY A 174 -10.08 3.03 11.16
CA GLY A 174 -9.52 4.39 11.24
C GLY A 174 -9.81 5.10 12.56
N ASP A 175 -9.58 6.41 12.60
CA ASP A 175 -9.75 7.30 13.76
C ASP A 175 -11.19 7.43 14.27
N GLY A 176 -12.15 6.86 13.56
CA GLY A 176 -13.50 6.61 14.06
C GLY A 176 -13.63 5.34 14.95
N THR A 177 -12.53 4.61 15.19
CA THR A 177 -12.51 3.39 16.01
C THR A 177 -11.21 3.33 16.84
N GLU A 178 -11.28 2.90 18.10
CA GLU A 178 -10.11 2.78 18.99
C GLU A 178 -9.01 1.86 18.41
N ARG A 179 -9.40 0.83 17.66
CA ARG A 179 -8.49 -0.13 17.01
C ARG A 179 -7.90 0.40 15.70
N GLY A 180 -8.58 1.33 15.04
CA GLY A 180 -8.26 1.76 13.69
C GLY A 180 -7.23 2.88 13.59
N SER A 181 -7.21 3.79 14.57
CA SER A 181 -6.26 4.90 14.65
C SER A 181 -4.82 4.42 14.87
N MET A 182 -4.63 3.59 15.90
CA MET A 182 -3.33 3.11 16.35
C MET A 182 -2.65 2.19 15.31
N GLY A 183 -3.43 1.39 14.58
CA GLY A 183 -2.91 0.50 13.54
C GLY A 183 -2.37 1.27 12.32
N CYS A 184 -3.13 2.27 11.85
CA CYS A 184 -2.74 3.06 10.69
C CYS A 184 -1.54 3.95 11.03
N HIS A 185 -1.63 4.73 12.11
CA HIS A 185 -0.56 5.64 12.47
C HIS A 185 0.73 4.89 12.83
N GLY A 186 0.66 3.78 13.58
CA GLY A 186 1.85 3.01 13.95
C GLY A 186 2.68 2.50 12.75
N CYS A 187 2.01 2.20 11.63
CA CYS A 187 2.68 1.88 10.38
C CYS A 187 3.23 3.14 9.68
N HIS A 188 2.39 4.17 9.56
CA HIS A 188 2.71 5.40 8.85
C HIS A 188 3.79 6.24 9.53
N ALA A 189 3.93 6.21 10.86
CA ALA A 189 4.97 6.90 11.61
C ALA A 189 6.40 6.47 11.22
N LYS A 190 6.55 5.32 10.57
CA LYS A 190 7.83 4.83 10.03
C LYS A 190 8.21 5.48 8.71
N ALA A 191 7.29 6.20 8.06
CA ALA A 191 7.57 6.90 6.82
C ALA A 191 8.55 8.05 7.06
N LYS A 192 9.45 8.27 6.09
CA LYS A 192 10.47 9.31 6.17
C LYS A 192 9.89 10.74 6.16
N TYR A 193 8.74 10.93 5.51
CA TYR A 193 8.18 12.25 5.21
C TYR A 193 6.81 12.42 5.86
N ASP A 194 6.80 12.90 7.10
CA ASP A 194 5.58 13.30 7.83
C ASP A 194 4.42 12.29 7.69
N SER A 195 4.69 11.03 8.06
CA SER A 195 3.73 9.92 7.99
C SER A 195 3.25 9.52 6.58
N VAL A 196 3.87 10.03 5.50
CA VAL A 196 3.52 9.73 4.11
C VAL A 196 4.66 8.97 3.42
N PHE A 197 4.32 7.82 2.83
CA PHE A 197 5.24 7.07 1.98
C PHE A 197 5.32 7.72 0.59
N VAL A 198 6.35 8.54 0.38
CA VAL A 198 6.66 9.13 -0.92
C VAL A 198 7.54 8.15 -1.70
N THR A 199 7.04 7.69 -2.84
CA THR A 199 7.75 6.77 -3.75
C THR A 199 8.41 7.52 -4.89
N GLU A 200 9.42 6.93 -5.53
CA GLU A 200 10.05 7.53 -6.73
C GLU A 200 9.02 7.78 -7.83
N LEU A 201 8.03 6.91 -8.02
CA LEU A 201 6.94 7.14 -8.96
C LEU A 201 6.18 8.45 -8.65
N LEU A 202 5.82 8.69 -7.38
CA LEU A 202 5.18 9.95 -6.99
C LEU A 202 6.09 11.17 -7.25
N LEU A 203 7.41 11.01 -7.05
CA LEU A 203 8.38 12.04 -7.34
C LEU A 203 8.49 12.32 -8.85
N GLU A 204 8.56 11.27 -9.66
CA GLU A 204 8.64 11.35 -11.13
C GLU A 204 7.40 11.99 -11.73
N LEU A 205 6.20 11.58 -11.31
CA LEU A 205 4.94 12.19 -11.74
C LEU A 205 4.93 13.69 -11.41
N GLY A 206 5.40 14.05 -10.22
CA GLY A 206 5.55 15.44 -9.79
C GLY A 206 6.56 16.23 -10.62
N ARG A 207 7.73 15.64 -10.92
CA ARG A 207 8.80 16.25 -11.74
C ARG A 207 8.38 16.40 -13.20
N ALA A 208 7.73 15.41 -13.80
CA ALA A 208 7.22 15.50 -15.16
C ALA A 208 6.17 16.61 -15.29
N ARG A 209 5.29 16.76 -14.29
CA ARG A 209 4.37 17.90 -14.20
C ARG A 209 5.10 19.24 -14.08
N LEU A 210 6.16 19.35 -13.28
CA LEU A 210 7.00 20.57 -13.20
C LEU A 210 7.53 20.99 -14.58
N ARG A 211 7.85 20.02 -15.43
CA ARG A 211 8.33 20.24 -16.80
C ARG A 211 7.19 20.54 -17.80
N GLY A 212 5.94 20.53 -17.36
CA GLY A 212 4.77 20.71 -18.23
C GLY A 212 4.49 19.51 -19.12
N GLU A 213 5.09 18.35 -18.84
CA GLU A 213 4.88 17.14 -19.62
C GLU A 213 3.47 16.60 -19.36
N GLN A 214 2.78 16.18 -20.43
CA GLN A 214 1.62 15.33 -20.27
C GLN A 214 2.11 13.97 -19.79
N VAL A 215 1.82 13.66 -18.54
CA VAL A 215 2.10 12.33 -18.00
C VAL A 215 0.88 11.47 -18.32
N PRO A 216 1.00 10.45 -19.20
CA PRO A 216 -0.08 9.51 -19.39
C PRO A 216 -0.39 8.83 -18.04
N PRO A 217 -1.64 8.38 -17.79
CA PRO A 217 -1.94 7.55 -16.64
C PRO A 217 -0.98 6.35 -16.67
N THR A 218 0.00 6.35 -15.77
CA THR A 218 1.11 5.39 -15.83
C THR A 218 0.61 4.08 -15.26
N GLN A 219 0.44 3.06 -16.11
CA GLN A 219 0.45 1.68 -15.66
C GLN A 219 1.91 1.27 -15.52
N THR A 220 2.31 0.84 -14.33
CA THR A 220 3.57 0.12 -14.16
C THR A 220 3.32 -1.32 -14.62
N THR A 221 3.34 -1.57 -15.93
CA THR A 221 3.34 -2.96 -16.44
C THR A 221 4.76 -3.45 -16.65
N GLU A 222 5.01 -4.60 -16.02
CA GLU A 222 5.90 -5.68 -16.44
C GLU A 222 7.40 -5.39 -16.40
N THR A 223 8.05 -5.99 -15.38
CA THR A 223 9.38 -6.55 -15.63
C THR A 223 9.16 -7.61 -16.71
N GLU A 224 9.73 -7.43 -17.90
CA GLU A 224 9.75 -8.47 -18.93
C GLU A 224 10.17 -9.79 -18.27
N PRO A 225 9.46 -10.91 -18.48
CA PRO A 225 10.03 -12.19 -18.17
C PRO A 225 11.29 -12.32 -19.02
N THR A 226 12.45 -12.41 -18.36
CA THR A 226 13.67 -12.91 -18.99
C THR A 226 13.28 -14.16 -19.77
N PRO A 227 13.60 -14.27 -21.07
CA PRO A 227 13.37 -15.51 -21.79
C PRO A 227 14.08 -16.61 -21.02
N GLU A 228 13.33 -17.61 -20.55
CA GLU A 228 13.94 -18.86 -20.12
C GLU A 228 14.77 -19.33 -21.31
N GLU A 229 16.10 -19.36 -21.13
CA GLU A 229 17.00 -19.95 -22.10
C GLU A 229 16.54 -21.40 -22.33
N ASP A 230 16.20 -21.68 -23.58
CA ASP A 230 15.99 -23.00 -24.13
C ASP A 230 17.08 -23.96 -23.62
N ALA A 231 16.71 -24.83 -22.69
CA ALA A 231 17.46 -26.04 -22.39
C ALA A 231 16.94 -27.19 -23.27
N ASP A 232 16.98 -26.97 -24.59
CA ASP A 232 17.08 -28.06 -25.54
C ASP A 232 18.55 -28.52 -25.56
N ASP A 233 18.80 -29.73 -25.09
CA ASP A 233 19.36 -30.82 -25.91
C ASP A 233 20.21 -31.83 -25.11
N ALA A 234 19.93 -33.09 -25.44
CA ALA A 234 20.75 -34.30 -25.34
C ALA A 234 21.04 -34.91 -23.95
N THR A 235 20.41 -36.05 -23.65
CA THR A 235 20.95 -37.35 -24.12
C THR A 235 20.07 -38.54 -23.69
N ASP A 236 19.69 -39.30 -24.72
CA ASP A 236 19.51 -40.74 -24.85
C ASP A 236 19.74 -41.68 -23.66
N GLY A 237 18.87 -42.69 -23.57
CA GLY A 237 19.29 -44.05 -23.18
C GLY A 237 18.23 -44.89 -22.52
N GLU A 238 17.62 -45.80 -23.29
CA GLU A 238 17.34 -47.23 -22.96
C GLU A 238 16.62 -47.58 -21.62
N ALA A 239 15.71 -48.53 -21.49
CA ALA A 239 15.15 -49.56 -22.34
C ALA A 239 13.92 -50.14 -21.62
N SER A 240 13.05 -50.77 -22.41
CA SER A 240 12.07 -51.82 -22.08
C SER A 240 11.98 -52.33 -20.63
N ASN A 241 10.75 -52.38 -20.10
CA ASN A 241 10.18 -53.69 -19.76
C ASN A 241 8.65 -53.66 -19.73
N ALA A 242 8.06 -54.47 -20.59
CA ALA A 242 6.69 -54.90 -20.52
C ALA A 242 6.62 -56.07 -19.54
N GLU A 243 5.66 -56.06 -18.61
CA GLU A 243 5.24 -57.29 -17.95
C GLU A 243 3.73 -57.31 -17.75
N ALA A 244 3.17 -58.44 -18.16
CA ALA A 244 1.76 -58.70 -18.36
C ALA A 244 1.02 -58.92 -17.04
N MET A 245 -0.24 -58.50 -16.99
CA MET A 245 -1.21 -58.99 -16.02
C MET A 245 -1.88 -60.26 -16.57
N PRO A 246 -1.98 -61.36 -15.80
CA PRO A 246 -2.95 -62.40 -16.09
C PRO A 246 -4.28 -62.06 -15.41
N GLU A 247 -5.35 -62.22 -16.19
CA GLU A 247 -6.73 -62.30 -15.71
C GLU A 247 -6.91 -63.53 -14.80
N ASN A 248 -7.59 -63.32 -13.67
CA ASN A 248 -8.55 -64.26 -13.08
C ASN A 248 -9.44 -63.56 -12.06
#